data_AF-A0A918J124-F1
#
_entry.id   AF-A0A918J124-F1
#
_cell.length_a   1.000
_cell.length_b   1.000
_cell.length_c   1.000
_cell.angle_alpha   90.00
_cell.angle_beta   90.00
_cell.angle_gamma   90.00
#
_symmetry.space_group_name_H-M   'P 1'
#
loop_
_entity.id
_entity.type
_entity.pdbx_description
1 polymer ?
#
loop_
_entity_poly.entity_id
_entity_poly.type
_entity_poly.pdbx_seq_one_letter_code
_entity_poly.pdbx_strand_id
1 'polypeptide(L)'
;MAFGYAIGYIGFSLAYTISIGLSAVLGTIVPLLIHGTLEEHFSRSGGGIVLFGMILSMVGCFFCGWAGRKKERDLKERMNYDASAFNLKSGLMLAIFAGVLSAIFGISLEIGAPVTEVARQHGAGQFEGNANLLLSTSGAFVTNFIWFIIVGFRQKTIKELITVKMLGKRVWLQNLFLSILTGGLWYFQFFFYGMGHVGMGNFKFASWAIHMSMLIFFSYMVGIIMKEWKEVNKNTYSTLIVGLLILVISFVVISYGGVIGSEV
;
A
#
# COMPACT_ATOMS: atom_id res chain seq x y z
N MET A 1 -6.48 3.24 -10.21
CA MET A 1 -6.22 3.81 -11.55
C MET A 1 -4.99 4.72 -11.58
N ALA A 2 -4.97 5.84 -10.86
CA ALA A 2 -3.82 6.77 -10.85
C ALA A 2 -2.47 6.09 -10.52
N PHE A 3 -2.47 5.18 -9.55
CA PHE A 3 -1.30 4.38 -9.20
C PHE A 3 -0.74 3.56 -10.39
N GLY A 4 -1.60 2.86 -11.13
CA GLY A 4 -1.18 2.07 -12.29
C GLY A 4 -0.60 2.93 -13.42
N TYR A 5 -1.19 4.11 -13.68
CA TYR A 5 -0.61 5.06 -14.62
C TYR A 5 0.73 5.62 -14.14
N ALA A 6 0.88 5.90 -12.84
CA ALA A 6 2.15 6.35 -12.27
C ALA A 6 3.27 5.32 -12.48
N ILE A 7 2.99 4.02 -12.30
CA ILE A 7 3.95 2.94 -12.58
C ILE A 7 4.46 3.00 -14.02
N GLY A 8 3.57 3.24 -14.98
CA GLY A 8 3.94 3.37 -16.40
C GLY A 8 4.87 4.56 -16.70
N TYR A 9 4.80 5.63 -15.92
CA TYR A 9 5.60 6.85 -16.13
C TYR A 9 6.91 6.90 -15.33
N ILE A 10 6.93 6.37 -14.11
CA ILE A 10 8.07 6.50 -13.19
C ILE A 10 8.61 5.18 -12.66
N GLY A 11 8.10 4.06 -13.15
CA GLY A 11 8.48 2.72 -12.72
C GLY A 11 7.77 2.29 -11.44
N PHE A 12 7.70 0.96 -11.24
CA PHE A 12 6.97 0.35 -10.14
C PHE A 12 7.50 0.79 -8.78
N SER A 13 8.81 0.70 -8.56
CA SER A 13 9.47 0.96 -7.28
C SER A 13 9.27 2.41 -6.79
N LEU A 14 9.41 3.40 -7.68
CA LEU A 14 9.28 4.81 -7.31
C LEU A 14 7.80 5.19 -7.07
N ALA A 15 6.89 4.75 -7.94
CA ALA A 15 5.45 4.96 -7.75
C ALA A 15 4.97 4.35 -6.43
N TYR A 16 5.34 3.09 -6.17
CA TYR A 16 4.98 2.35 -4.95
C TYR A 16 5.43 3.09 -3.69
N THR A 17 6.71 3.48 -3.64
CA THR A 17 7.29 4.16 -2.48
C THR A 17 6.61 5.50 -2.18
N ILE A 18 6.38 6.33 -3.20
CA ILE A 18 5.82 7.66 -3.02
C ILE A 18 4.35 7.57 -2.58
N SER A 19 3.55 6.76 -3.29
CA SER A 19 2.12 6.63 -2.97
C SER A 19 1.92 6.01 -1.59
N ILE A 20 2.63 4.94 -1.26
CA ILE A 20 2.43 4.22 0.00
C ILE A 20 3.06 4.97 1.18
N GLY A 21 4.23 5.59 0.99
CA GLY A 21 4.84 6.44 2.02
C GLY A 21 3.93 7.61 2.39
N LEU A 22 3.37 8.31 1.38
CA LEU A 22 2.42 9.39 1.63
C LEU A 22 1.12 8.90 2.28
N SER A 23 0.61 7.74 1.84
CA SER A 23 -0.57 7.10 2.42
C SER A 23 -0.37 6.72 3.89
N ALA A 24 0.82 6.21 4.24
CA ALA A 24 1.17 5.86 5.62
C ALA A 24 1.11 7.08 6.55
N VAL A 25 1.70 8.19 6.12
CA VAL A 25 1.76 9.43 6.90
C VAL A 25 0.37 10.05 7.04
N LEU A 26 -0.30 10.32 5.92
CA LEU A 26 -1.59 10.98 5.93
C LEU A 26 -2.67 10.09 6.57
N GLY A 27 -2.69 8.80 6.24
CA GLY A 27 -3.67 7.87 6.78
C GLY A 27 -3.53 7.65 8.28
N THR A 28 -2.37 7.94 8.87
CA THR A 28 -2.16 7.85 10.32
C THR A 28 -2.38 9.18 11.03
N ILE A 29 -1.87 10.29 10.49
CA ILE A 29 -1.90 11.59 11.16
C ILE A 29 -3.27 12.27 11.00
N VAL A 30 -3.91 12.16 9.83
CA VAL A 30 -5.16 12.88 9.56
C VAL A 30 -6.31 12.45 10.49
N PRO A 31 -6.54 11.15 10.76
CA PRO A 31 -7.57 10.77 11.74
C PRO A 31 -7.30 11.36 13.14
N LEU A 32 -6.05 11.33 13.60
CA LEU A 32 -5.67 11.92 14.90
C LEU A 32 -5.93 13.43 14.96
N LEU A 33 -5.70 14.14 13.85
CA LEU A 33 -6.02 15.56 13.73
C LEU A 33 -7.53 15.82 13.74
N ILE A 34 -8.32 15.00 13.02
CA ILE A 34 -9.78 15.12 12.97
C ILE A 34 -10.39 14.90 14.36
N HIS A 35 -9.87 13.95 15.13
CA HIS A 35 -10.33 13.65 16.48
C HIS A 35 -9.75 14.58 17.56
N GLY A 36 -8.77 15.42 17.23
CA GLY A 36 -8.12 16.31 18.19
C GLY A 36 -7.27 15.59 19.25
N THR A 37 -6.97 14.30 19.06
CA THR A 37 -6.29 13.44 20.05
C THR A 37 -4.78 13.31 19.80
N LEU A 38 -4.23 14.11 18.89
CA LEU A 38 -2.83 14.01 18.47
C LEU A 38 -1.84 14.22 19.63
N GLU A 39 -2.07 15.25 20.45
CA GLU A 39 -1.24 15.51 21.63
C GLU A 39 -1.41 14.42 22.69
N GLU A 40 -2.62 13.91 22.89
CA GLU A 40 -2.92 12.86 23.85
C GLU A 40 -2.21 11.54 23.50
N HIS A 41 -2.30 11.10 22.25
CA HIS A 41 -1.70 9.83 21.82
C HIS A 41 -0.17 9.88 21.79
N PHE A 42 0.44 11.01 21.40
CA PHE A 42 1.90 11.12 21.36
C PHE A 42 2.53 11.46 22.72
N SER A 43 1.79 12.07 23.64
CA SER A 43 2.26 12.37 25.00
C SER A 43 2.06 11.22 25.98
N ARG A 44 1.24 10.21 25.65
CA ARG A 44 1.13 8.97 26.44
C ARG A 44 2.44 8.17 26.43
N SER A 45 2.58 7.32 27.44
CA SER A 45 3.66 6.32 27.50
C SER A 45 3.71 5.54 26.18
N GLY A 46 4.90 5.38 25.60
CA GLY A 46 5.09 4.71 24.31
C GLY A 46 4.76 5.55 23.05
N GLY A 47 3.98 6.62 23.16
CA GLY A 47 3.58 7.48 22.03
C GLY A 47 4.76 8.09 21.27
N GLY A 48 5.73 8.65 22.00
CA GLY A 48 6.96 9.19 21.41
C GLY A 48 7.83 8.15 20.70
N ILE A 49 7.85 6.90 21.19
CA ILE A 49 8.57 5.79 20.55
C ILE A 49 7.88 5.41 19.25
N VAL A 50 6.54 5.33 19.24
CA VAL A 50 5.75 5.09 18.04
C VAL A 50 5.97 6.18 17.00
N LEU A 51 5.97 7.45 17.40
CA LEU A 51 6.25 8.57 16.50
C LEU A 51 7.65 8.48 15.89
N PHE A 52 8.67 8.18 16.71
CA PHE A 52 10.03 7.97 16.22
C PHE A 52 10.11 6.81 15.22
N GLY A 53 9.42 5.70 15.50
CA GLY A 53 9.28 4.59 14.58
C GLY A 53 8.61 4.98 13.26
N MET A 54 7.57 5.81 13.29
CA MET A 54 6.94 6.35 12.07
C MET A 54 7.93 7.19 11.25
N ILE A 55 8.72 8.04 11.90
CA ILE A 55 9.78 8.82 11.23
C ILE A 55 10.81 7.92 10.57
N LEU A 56 11.27 6.87 11.29
CA LEU A 56 12.18 5.88 10.70
C LEU A 56 11.56 5.20 9.49
N SER A 57 10.27 4.84 9.53
CA SER A 57 9.60 4.21 8.39
C SER A 57 9.59 5.12 7.16
N MET A 58 9.37 6.43 7.33
CA MET A 58 9.47 7.42 6.24
C MET A 58 10.87 7.49 5.65
N VAL A 59 11.90 7.49 6.50
CA VAL A 59 13.31 7.47 6.06
C VAL A 59 13.60 6.17 5.29
N GLY A 60 13.18 5.02 5.81
CA GLY A 60 13.34 3.73 5.14
C GLY A 60 12.67 3.70 3.77
N CYS A 61 11.44 4.21 3.66
CA CYS A 61 10.73 4.39 2.40
C CYS A 61 11.54 5.26 1.44
N PHE A 62 12.02 6.43 1.90
CA PHE A 62 12.83 7.33 1.08
C PHE A 62 14.06 6.63 0.49
N PHE A 63 14.82 5.88 1.31
CA PHE A 63 15.97 5.12 0.83
C PHE A 63 15.60 4.05 -0.20
N CYS A 64 14.49 3.33 0.01
CA CYS A 64 14.00 2.33 -0.94
C CYS A 64 13.60 2.98 -2.29
N GLY A 65 12.86 4.09 -2.26
CA GLY A 65 12.50 4.84 -3.47
C GLY A 65 13.71 5.44 -4.18
N TRP A 66 14.70 5.91 -3.41
CA TRP A 66 15.96 6.40 -3.98
C TRP A 66 16.74 5.27 -4.65
N ALA A 67 16.79 4.08 -4.04
CA ALA A 67 17.35 2.88 -4.66
C ALA A 67 16.61 2.50 -5.95
N GLY A 68 15.28 2.60 -5.96
CA GLY A 68 14.44 2.44 -7.15
C GLY A 68 14.84 3.36 -8.29
N ARG A 69 14.99 4.65 -8.01
CA ARG A 69 15.44 5.63 -9.02
C ARG A 69 16.85 5.34 -9.53
N LYS A 70 17.76 4.92 -8.63
CA LYS A 70 19.12 4.51 -9.02
C LYS A 70 19.08 3.25 -9.91
N LYS A 71 18.21 2.28 -9.61
CA LYS A 71 17.99 1.08 -10.44
C LYS A 71 17.59 1.47 -11.85
N GLU A 72 16.59 2.35 -12.02
CA GLU A 72 16.17 2.82 -13.34
C GLU A 72 17.30 3.49 -14.12
N ARG A 73 18.14 4.29 -13.43
CA ARG A 73 19.32 4.92 -14.05
C ARG A 73 20.37 3.88 -14.46
N ASP A 74 20.71 2.95 -13.58
CA ASP A 74 21.69 1.89 -13.86
C ASP A 74 21.24 1.02 -15.05
N LEU A 75 19.95 0.69 -15.13
CA LEU A 75 19.37 -0.07 -16.24
C LEU A 75 19.42 0.72 -17.56
N LYS A 76 19.13 2.03 -17.52
CA LYS A 76 19.24 2.89 -18.70
C LYS A 76 20.67 2.94 -19.24
N GLU A 77 21.66 3.08 -18.36
CA GLU A 77 23.08 3.16 -18.73
C GLU A 77 23.63 1.82 -19.25
N ARG A 78 23.20 0.68 -18.67
CA ARG A 78 23.76 -0.65 -18.99
C ARG A 78 23.05 -1.39 -20.12
N MET A 79 21.74 -1.20 -20.28
CA MET A 79 20.93 -2.01 -21.19
C MET A 79 20.45 -1.25 -22.44
N ASN A 80 20.90 0.00 -22.65
CA ASN A 80 20.38 0.89 -23.70
C ASN A 80 18.83 0.93 -23.71
N TYR A 81 18.23 0.80 -22.52
CA TYR A 81 16.79 0.74 -22.35
C TYR A 81 16.20 2.09 -22.71
N ASP A 82 15.26 2.11 -23.66
CA ASP A 82 14.63 3.33 -24.11
C ASP A 82 13.72 3.89 -23.01
N ALA A 83 14.27 4.81 -22.23
CA ALA A 83 13.57 5.52 -21.17
C ALA A 83 12.68 6.66 -21.70
N SER A 84 12.36 6.70 -23.01
CA SER A 84 11.50 7.71 -23.64
C SER A 84 10.08 7.76 -23.03
N ALA A 85 9.61 6.67 -22.41
CA ALA A 85 8.36 6.61 -21.67
C ALA A 85 8.42 7.23 -20.26
N PHE A 86 9.61 7.56 -19.73
CA PHE A 86 9.79 8.05 -18.37
C PHE A 86 9.43 9.53 -18.26
N ASN A 87 8.21 9.84 -17.79
CA ASN A 87 7.78 11.20 -17.51
C ASN A 87 7.71 11.44 -16.00
N LEU A 88 8.80 11.97 -15.44
CA LEU A 88 8.91 12.20 -14.01
C LEU A 88 7.81 13.12 -13.46
N LYS A 89 7.47 14.20 -14.17
CA LYS A 89 6.47 15.18 -13.70
C LYS A 89 5.09 14.54 -13.62
N SER A 90 4.63 13.90 -14.69
CA SER A 90 3.32 13.26 -14.75
C SER A 90 3.22 12.09 -13.78
N GLY A 91 4.25 11.23 -13.74
CA GLY A 91 4.26 10.08 -12.84
C GLY A 91 4.32 10.48 -11.37
N LEU A 92 5.10 11.52 -11.00
CA LEU A 92 5.15 12.03 -9.64
C LEU A 92 3.81 12.62 -9.21
N MET A 93 3.17 13.43 -10.06
CA MET A 93 1.86 14.02 -9.76
C MET A 93 0.79 12.93 -9.56
N LEU A 94 0.78 11.91 -10.42
CA LEU A 94 -0.12 10.77 -10.29
C LEU A 94 0.17 9.91 -9.05
N ALA A 95 1.44 9.72 -8.68
CA ALA A 95 1.83 8.98 -7.49
C ALA A 95 1.43 9.70 -6.20
N ILE A 96 1.61 11.02 -6.14
CA ILE A 96 1.15 11.85 -5.01
C ILE A 96 -0.37 11.79 -4.91
N PHE A 97 -1.08 12.00 -6.02
CA PHE A 97 -2.53 11.90 -6.06
C PHE A 97 -3.04 10.53 -5.60
N ALA A 98 -2.41 9.46 -6.08
CA ALA A 98 -2.71 8.10 -5.64
C ALA A 98 -2.44 7.89 -4.14
N GLY A 99 -1.36 8.47 -3.60
CA GLY A 99 -1.04 8.40 -2.17
C GLY A 99 -2.07 9.10 -1.29
N VAL A 100 -2.51 10.30 -1.69
CA VAL A 100 -3.58 11.03 -0.99
C VAL A 100 -4.89 10.24 -1.03
N LEU A 101 -5.30 9.74 -2.20
CA LEU A 101 -6.51 8.91 -2.31
C LEU A 101 -6.40 7.61 -1.50
N SER A 102 -5.21 7.02 -1.40
CA SER A 102 -4.99 5.85 -0.56
C SER A 102 -5.06 6.19 0.93
N ALA A 103 -4.63 7.38 1.35
CA ALA A 103 -4.81 7.86 2.71
C ALA A 103 -6.29 8.03 3.06
N ILE A 104 -7.10 8.55 2.14
CA ILE A 104 -8.56 8.67 2.31
C ILE A 104 -9.21 7.32 2.60
N PHE A 105 -8.73 6.25 1.95
CA PHE A 105 -9.20 4.90 2.25
C PHE A 105 -8.83 4.43 3.66
N GLY A 106 -7.63 4.75 4.16
CA GLY A 106 -7.28 4.51 5.56
C GLY A 106 -8.17 5.30 6.53
N ILE A 107 -8.39 6.58 6.23
CA ILE A 107 -9.28 7.47 6.99
C ILE A 107 -10.73 6.95 6.99
N SER A 108 -11.22 6.39 5.87
CA SER A 108 -12.59 5.85 5.81
C SER A 108 -12.78 4.65 6.73
N LEU A 109 -11.74 3.83 6.91
CA LEU A 109 -11.77 2.73 7.88
C LEU A 109 -11.85 3.25 9.32
N GLU A 110 -11.17 4.33 9.66
CA GLU A 110 -11.27 4.92 11.01
C GLU A 110 -12.65 5.56 11.24
N ILE A 111 -13.12 6.38 10.29
CA ILE A 111 -14.44 7.04 10.37
C ILE A 111 -15.57 6.00 10.38
N GLY A 112 -15.38 4.85 9.74
CA GLY A 112 -16.33 3.73 9.72
C GLY A 112 -16.39 2.92 11.02
N ALA A 113 -15.72 3.35 12.10
CA ALA A 113 -15.80 2.71 13.42
C ALA A 113 -17.24 2.41 13.91
N PRO A 114 -18.27 3.26 13.69
CA PRO A 114 -19.64 2.93 14.10
C PRO A 114 -20.20 1.66 13.44
N VAL A 115 -19.82 1.38 12.18
CA VAL A 115 -20.21 0.15 11.47
C VAL A 115 -19.55 -1.06 12.10
N THR A 116 -18.27 -0.92 12.45
CA THR A 116 -17.48 -1.96 13.13
C THR A 116 -18.11 -2.30 14.48
N GLU A 117 -18.53 -1.28 15.24
CA GLU A 117 -19.19 -1.45 16.53
C GLU A 117 -20.54 -2.17 16.43
N VAL A 118 -21.36 -1.84 15.42
CA VAL A 118 -22.61 -2.57 15.16
C VAL A 118 -22.32 -4.04 14.84
N ALA A 119 -21.31 -4.33 14.02
CA ALA A 119 -20.92 -5.71 13.70
C ALA A 119 -20.44 -6.46 14.96
N ARG A 120 -19.67 -5.80 15.83
CA ARG A 120 -19.22 -6.34 17.12
C ARG A 120 -20.39 -6.73 18.01
N GLN A 121 -21.39 -5.85 18.14
CA GLN A 121 -22.60 -6.11 18.94
C GLN A 121 -23.40 -7.32 18.44
N HIS A 122 -23.29 -7.66 17.15
CA HIS A 122 -23.93 -8.83 16.55
C HIS A 122 -23.02 -10.07 16.51
N GLY A 123 -21.92 -10.09 17.27
CA GLY A 123 -21.08 -11.28 17.44
C GLY A 123 -20.00 -11.48 16.38
N ALA A 124 -19.59 -10.43 15.65
CA ALA A 124 -18.53 -10.53 14.63
C ALA A 124 -17.14 -10.85 15.22
N GLY A 125 -16.92 -10.65 16.52
CA GLY A 125 -15.64 -10.93 17.19
C GLY A 125 -14.47 -10.22 16.51
N GLN A 126 -13.38 -10.96 16.23
CA GLN A 126 -12.18 -10.44 15.58
C GLN A 126 -12.38 -10.03 14.10
N PHE A 127 -13.55 -10.32 13.52
CA PHE A 127 -13.88 -10.00 12.13
C PHE A 127 -14.74 -8.74 12.00
N GLU A 128 -14.96 -8.00 13.08
CA GLU A 128 -15.76 -6.76 13.11
C GLU A 128 -15.37 -5.75 12.02
N GLY A 129 -14.07 -5.59 11.76
CA GLY A 129 -13.54 -4.64 10.77
C GLY A 129 -13.93 -4.96 9.32
N ASN A 130 -14.32 -6.21 9.02
CA ASN A 130 -14.68 -6.62 7.66
C ASN A 130 -15.98 -5.95 7.18
N ALA A 131 -16.91 -5.67 8.09
CA ALA A 131 -18.16 -4.98 7.76
C ALA A 131 -17.89 -3.55 7.24
N ASN A 132 -16.98 -2.86 7.92
CA ASN A 132 -16.54 -1.53 7.51
C ASN A 132 -15.72 -1.57 6.21
N LEU A 133 -14.86 -2.57 6.05
CA LEU A 133 -14.09 -2.75 4.82
C LEU A 133 -14.98 -2.89 3.57
N LEU A 134 -16.08 -3.63 3.69
CA LEU A 134 -17.07 -3.77 2.60
C LEU A 134 -17.64 -2.40 2.20
N LEU A 135 -18.07 -1.59 3.17
CA LEU A 135 -18.61 -0.25 2.90
C LEU A 135 -17.54 0.68 2.35
N SER A 136 -16.35 0.72 2.97
CA SER A 136 -15.23 1.56 2.54
C SER A 136 -14.77 1.25 1.11
N THR A 137 -14.80 -0.02 0.70
CA THR A 137 -14.41 -0.44 -0.67
C THR A 137 -15.54 -0.33 -1.69
N SER A 138 -16.81 -0.30 -1.26
CA SER A 138 -17.98 -0.27 -2.15
C SER A 138 -17.98 0.94 -3.09
N GLY A 139 -17.61 2.13 -2.62
CA GLY A 139 -17.53 3.34 -3.45
C GLY A 139 -16.46 3.22 -4.54
N ALA A 140 -15.29 2.67 -4.18
CA ALA A 140 -14.23 2.38 -5.14
C ALA A 140 -14.67 1.29 -6.15
N PHE A 141 -15.42 0.28 -5.70
CA PHE A 141 -15.99 -0.73 -6.59
C PHE A 141 -16.97 -0.12 -7.59
N VAL A 142 -17.97 0.64 -7.13
CA VAL A 142 -18.99 1.24 -7.99
C VAL A 142 -18.36 2.14 -9.05
N THR A 143 -17.45 3.03 -8.65
CA THR A 143 -16.77 3.95 -9.58
C THR A 143 -15.91 3.20 -10.61
N ASN A 144 -15.11 2.22 -10.19
CA ASN A 144 -14.30 1.41 -11.10
C ASN A 144 -15.18 0.54 -12.02
N PHE A 145 -16.26 -0.03 -11.50
CA PHE A 145 -17.18 -0.88 -12.25
C PHE A 145 -17.90 -0.09 -13.34
N ILE A 146 -18.46 1.08 -12.99
CA ILE A 146 -19.11 1.97 -13.97
C ILE A 146 -18.12 2.38 -15.05
N TRP A 147 -16.91 2.82 -14.67
CA TRP A 147 -15.89 3.24 -15.64
C TRP A 147 -15.45 2.09 -16.54
N PHE A 148 -15.22 0.90 -15.97
CA PHE A 148 -14.88 -0.31 -16.71
C PHE A 148 -15.94 -0.64 -17.78
N ILE A 149 -17.23 -0.59 -17.41
CA ILE A 149 -18.33 -0.83 -18.35
C ILE A 149 -18.35 0.22 -19.46
N ILE A 150 -18.25 1.51 -19.11
CA ILE A 150 -18.24 2.61 -20.09
C ILE A 150 -17.08 2.45 -21.09
N VAL A 151 -15.86 2.24 -20.61
CA VAL A 151 -14.68 2.08 -21.47
C VAL A 151 -14.78 0.80 -22.29
N GLY A 152 -15.25 -0.29 -21.68
CA GLY A 152 -15.43 -1.57 -22.37
C GLY A 152 -16.39 -1.48 -23.55
N PHE A 153 -17.49 -0.73 -23.41
CA PHE A 153 -18.40 -0.47 -24.53
C PHE A 153 -17.77 0.45 -25.58
N ARG A 154 -17.11 1.54 -25.16
CA ARG A 154 -16.48 2.50 -26.09
C ARG A 154 -15.35 1.88 -26.91
N GLN A 155 -14.55 1.01 -26.31
CA GLN A 155 -13.43 0.32 -26.96
C GLN A 155 -13.83 -1.02 -27.59
N LYS A 156 -15.09 -1.45 -27.44
CA LYS A 156 -15.62 -2.73 -27.93
C LYS A 156 -14.89 -3.97 -27.40
N THR A 157 -14.22 -3.85 -26.25
CA THR A 157 -13.40 -4.92 -25.63
C THR A 157 -14.20 -5.84 -24.72
N ILE A 158 -15.46 -5.54 -24.39
CA ILE A 158 -16.31 -6.43 -23.56
C ILE A 158 -16.42 -7.84 -24.15
N LYS A 159 -16.43 -7.94 -25.49
CA LYS A 159 -16.48 -9.24 -26.18
C LYS A 159 -15.24 -10.08 -25.91
N GLU A 160 -14.10 -9.49 -25.59
CA GLU A 160 -12.83 -10.19 -25.32
C GLU A 160 -12.88 -10.96 -23.99
N LEU A 161 -13.72 -10.53 -23.04
CA LEU A 161 -13.93 -11.25 -21.77
C LEU A 161 -14.58 -12.62 -22.00
N ILE A 162 -15.40 -12.74 -23.05
CA ILE A 162 -16.20 -13.94 -23.36
C ILE A 162 -15.59 -14.72 -24.54
N THR A 163 -14.86 -14.03 -25.43
CA THR A 163 -14.36 -14.62 -26.67
C THR A 163 -13.11 -15.45 -26.42
N VAL A 164 -13.30 -16.76 -26.29
CA VAL A 164 -12.23 -17.76 -26.14
C VAL A 164 -11.44 -18.00 -27.45
N LYS A 165 -11.95 -17.52 -28.60
CA LYS A 165 -11.45 -17.88 -29.94
C LYS A 165 -9.99 -17.53 -30.22
N MET A 166 -9.41 -16.53 -29.56
CA MET A 166 -8.03 -16.10 -29.83
C MET A 166 -6.96 -16.79 -28.97
N LEU A 167 -7.25 -17.16 -27.71
CA LEU A 167 -6.25 -17.69 -26.77
C LEU A 167 -6.38 -19.20 -26.48
N GLY A 168 -7.52 -19.80 -26.83
CA GLY A 168 -7.84 -21.18 -26.46
C GLY A 168 -8.40 -21.31 -25.03
N LYS A 169 -9.30 -22.29 -24.82
CA LYS A 169 -10.09 -22.45 -23.58
C LYS A 169 -9.24 -22.58 -22.32
N ARG A 170 -8.11 -23.29 -22.41
CA ARG A 170 -7.19 -23.52 -21.28
C ARG A 170 -6.55 -22.23 -20.79
N VAL A 171 -6.00 -21.43 -21.71
CA VAL A 171 -5.32 -20.17 -21.37
C VAL A 171 -6.31 -19.13 -20.85
N TRP A 172 -7.50 -19.07 -21.44
CA TRP A 172 -8.58 -18.20 -20.94
C TRP A 172 -8.98 -18.54 -19.49
N LEU A 173 -9.17 -19.83 -19.18
CA LEU A 173 -9.48 -20.28 -17.81
C LEU A 173 -8.35 -19.96 -16.83
N GLN A 174 -7.10 -20.14 -17.24
CA GLN A 174 -5.93 -19.79 -16.41
C GLN A 174 -5.88 -18.28 -16.12
N ASN A 175 -6.07 -17.43 -17.14
CA ASN A 175 -6.08 -15.98 -16.97
C ASN A 175 -7.23 -15.51 -16.08
N LEU A 176 -8.41 -16.12 -16.21
CA LEU A 176 -9.55 -15.84 -15.35
C LEU A 176 -9.25 -16.22 -13.91
N PHE A 177 -8.73 -17.44 -13.69
CA PHE A 177 -8.34 -17.91 -12.36
C PHE A 177 -7.28 -17.01 -11.72
N LEU A 178 -6.22 -16.66 -12.46
CA LEU A 178 -5.16 -15.77 -11.97
C LEU A 178 -5.67 -14.36 -11.66
N SER A 179 -6.62 -13.84 -12.45
CA SER A 179 -7.27 -12.55 -12.18
C SER A 179 -8.08 -12.58 -10.88
N ILE A 180 -8.91 -13.63 -10.69
CA ILE A 180 -9.69 -13.83 -9.47
C ILE A 180 -8.75 -14.01 -8.27
N LEU A 181 -7.70 -14.82 -8.41
CA LEU A 181 -6.72 -15.05 -7.37
C LEU A 181 -6.00 -13.76 -6.98
N THR A 182 -5.60 -12.94 -7.95
CA THR A 182 -4.94 -11.65 -7.68
C THR A 182 -5.84 -10.70 -6.91
N GLY A 183 -7.10 -10.57 -7.31
CA GLY A 183 -8.10 -9.76 -6.58
C GLY A 183 -8.38 -10.32 -5.17
N GLY A 184 -8.49 -11.65 -5.06
CA GLY A 184 -8.68 -12.36 -3.80
C GLY A 184 -7.52 -12.14 -2.83
N LEU A 185 -6.27 -12.29 -3.30
CA LEU A 185 -5.06 -12.05 -2.50
C LEU A 185 -4.93 -10.59 -2.08
N TRP A 186 -5.27 -9.65 -2.98
CA TRP A 186 -5.28 -8.23 -2.64
C TRP A 186 -6.28 -7.93 -1.53
N TYR A 187 -7.48 -8.52 -1.55
CA TYR A 187 -8.46 -8.34 -0.47
C TYR A 187 -8.05 -9.09 0.80
N PHE A 188 -7.49 -10.30 0.66
CA PHE A 188 -7.09 -11.16 1.77
C PHE A 188 -6.09 -10.50 2.72
N GLN A 189 -5.22 -9.61 2.20
CA GLN A 189 -4.32 -8.82 3.04
C GLN A 189 -5.05 -8.06 4.16
N PHE A 190 -6.28 -7.60 3.90
CA PHE A 190 -7.03 -6.78 4.85
C PHE A 190 -7.67 -7.59 5.98
N PHE A 191 -7.81 -8.91 5.83
CA PHE A 191 -8.17 -9.78 6.96
C PHE A 191 -7.07 -9.76 8.02
N PHE A 192 -5.81 -9.92 7.62
CA PHE A 192 -4.68 -9.84 8.54
C PHE A 192 -4.51 -8.45 9.12
N TYR A 193 -4.70 -7.41 8.29
CA TYR A 193 -4.75 -6.03 8.78
C TYR A 193 -5.82 -5.84 9.86
N GLY A 194 -7.05 -6.29 9.61
CA GLY A 194 -8.18 -6.15 10.53
C GLY A 194 -7.91 -6.86 11.86
N MET A 195 -7.44 -8.11 11.81
CA MET A 195 -7.07 -8.86 13.02
C MET A 195 -5.94 -8.17 13.80
N GLY A 196 -4.90 -7.70 13.11
CA GLY A 196 -3.80 -6.96 13.73
C GLY A 196 -4.26 -5.64 14.33
N HIS A 197 -5.07 -4.88 13.60
CA HIS A 197 -5.64 -3.62 14.07
C HIS A 197 -6.48 -3.82 15.33
N VAL A 198 -7.40 -4.79 15.36
CA VAL A 198 -8.19 -5.09 16.57
C VAL A 198 -7.29 -5.46 17.75
N GLY A 199 -6.26 -6.28 17.51
CA GLY A 199 -5.29 -6.70 18.53
C GLY A 199 -4.41 -5.60 19.10
N MET A 200 -4.20 -4.48 18.38
CA MET A 200 -3.35 -3.37 18.83
C MET A 200 -3.98 -2.48 19.91
N GLY A 201 -5.27 -2.65 20.24
CA GLY A 201 -5.93 -1.94 21.33
C GLY A 201 -5.78 -0.41 21.24
N ASN A 202 -5.16 0.21 22.24
CA ASN A 202 -4.97 1.67 22.33
C ASN A 202 -4.02 2.25 21.26
N PHE A 203 -3.24 1.41 20.57
CA PHE A 203 -2.28 1.81 19.53
C PHE A 203 -2.78 1.49 18.12
N LYS A 204 -4.07 1.23 17.95
CA LYS A 204 -4.76 1.05 16.66
C LYS A 204 -4.38 2.08 15.60
N PHE A 205 -4.17 3.35 16.00
CA PHE A 205 -3.78 4.41 15.07
C PHE A 205 -2.49 4.11 14.30
N ALA A 206 -1.53 3.40 14.91
CA ALA A 206 -0.26 3.07 14.28
C ALA A 206 -0.36 1.89 13.29
N SER A 207 -1.46 1.12 13.31
CA SER A 207 -1.62 -0.08 12.48
C SER A 207 -1.52 0.23 10.99
N TRP A 208 -2.03 1.39 10.56
CA TRP A 208 -2.00 1.80 9.15
C TRP A 208 -0.58 2.04 8.66
N ALA A 209 0.23 2.77 9.43
CA ALA A 209 1.64 3.00 9.12
C ALA A 209 2.42 1.68 9.07
N ILE A 210 2.19 0.78 10.03
CA ILE A 210 2.82 -0.54 10.06
C ILE A 210 2.45 -1.33 8.79
N HIS A 211 1.16 -1.42 8.45
CA HIS A 211 0.69 -2.12 7.27
C HIS A 211 1.35 -1.62 5.98
N MET A 212 1.38 -0.30 5.79
CA MET A 212 2.00 0.32 4.62
C MET A 212 3.51 0.08 4.55
N SER A 213 4.21 0.13 5.70
CA SER A 213 5.65 -0.16 5.76
C SER A 213 5.96 -1.62 5.42
N MET A 214 5.14 -2.58 5.89
CA MET A 214 5.28 -3.99 5.57
C MET A 214 5.05 -4.26 4.09
N LEU A 215 4.03 -3.63 3.50
CA LEU A 215 3.76 -3.72 2.06
C LEU A 215 5.00 -3.32 1.23
N ILE A 216 5.66 -2.22 1.60
CA ILE A 216 6.91 -1.78 0.97
C ILE A 216 8.01 -2.83 1.16
N PHE A 217 8.25 -3.26 2.40
CA PHE A 217 9.29 -4.23 2.71
C PHE A 217 9.15 -5.53 1.91
N PHE A 218 7.96 -6.16 1.95
CA PHE A 218 7.70 -7.41 1.24
C PHE A 218 7.75 -7.22 -0.28
N SER A 219 7.27 -6.09 -0.81
CA SER A 219 7.33 -5.79 -2.25
C SER A 219 8.78 -5.78 -2.76
N TYR A 220 9.69 -5.09 -2.06
CA TYR A 220 11.10 -5.09 -2.41
C TYR A 220 11.77 -6.44 -2.21
N MET A 221 11.42 -7.19 -1.17
CA MET A 221 11.95 -8.53 -0.94
C MET A 221 11.58 -9.50 -2.08
N VAL A 222 10.33 -9.48 -2.52
CA VAL A 222 9.89 -10.25 -3.70
C VAL A 222 10.63 -9.79 -4.95
N GLY A 223 10.81 -8.48 -5.15
CA GLY A 223 11.60 -7.95 -6.27
C GLY A 223 13.06 -8.44 -6.28
N ILE A 224 13.69 -8.59 -5.11
CA ILE A 224 15.03 -9.18 -4.97
C ILE A 224 15.00 -10.67 -5.32
N ILE A 225 14.01 -11.43 -4.82
CA ILE A 225 13.83 -12.86 -5.09
C ILE A 225 13.61 -13.12 -6.59
N MET A 226 12.81 -12.28 -7.25
CA MET A 226 12.56 -12.30 -8.69
C MET A 226 13.77 -11.83 -9.53
N LYS A 227 14.91 -11.54 -8.88
CA LYS A 227 16.17 -11.12 -9.50
C LYS A 227 16.06 -9.81 -10.29
N GLU A 228 15.09 -8.95 -10.00
CA GLU A 228 14.94 -7.68 -10.69
C GLU A 228 16.09 -6.69 -10.43
N TRP A 229 16.90 -6.96 -9.39
CA TRP A 229 18.01 -6.12 -8.94
C TRP A 229 19.38 -6.67 -9.34
N LYS A 230 19.43 -7.68 -10.22
CA LYS A 230 20.68 -8.35 -10.57
C LYS A 230 21.65 -7.45 -11.36
N GLU A 231 21.12 -6.61 -12.24
CA GLU A 231 21.90 -5.79 -13.18
C GLU A 231 22.20 -4.37 -12.66
N VAL A 232 21.95 -4.09 -11.37
CA VAL A 232 22.18 -2.77 -10.77
C VAL A 232 23.58 -2.65 -10.19
N ASN A 233 24.05 -1.42 -10.01
CA ASN A 233 25.34 -1.15 -9.38
C ASN A 233 25.35 -1.57 -7.90
N LYS A 234 26.52 -1.96 -7.38
CA LYS A 234 26.70 -2.32 -5.95
C LYS A 234 26.21 -1.22 -5.00
N ASN A 235 26.46 0.04 -5.34
CA ASN A 235 26.00 1.19 -4.53
C ASN A 235 24.46 1.32 -4.51
N THR A 236 23.81 1.01 -5.63
CA THR A 236 22.34 1.00 -5.75
C THR A 236 21.76 -0.11 -4.89
N TYR A 237 22.33 -1.31 -4.99
CA TYR A 237 21.93 -2.45 -4.17
C TYR A 237 22.13 -2.17 -2.66
N SER A 238 23.28 -1.60 -2.27
CA SER A 238 23.53 -1.21 -0.88
C SER A 238 22.54 -0.17 -0.37
N THR A 239 22.11 0.78 -1.22
CA THR A 239 21.09 1.79 -0.86
C THR A 239 19.76 1.11 -0.55
N LEU A 240 19.38 0.09 -1.34
CA LEU A 240 18.18 -0.71 -1.11
C LEU A 240 18.24 -1.44 0.24
N ILE A 241 19.35 -2.15 0.51
CA ILE A 241 19.52 -2.91 1.75
C ILE A 241 19.46 -1.99 2.98
N VAL A 242 20.08 -0.82 2.93
CA VAL A 242 19.97 0.19 4.01
C VAL A 242 18.52 0.60 4.22
N GLY A 243 17.77 0.89 3.16
CA GLY A 243 16.35 1.22 3.26
C GLY A 243 15.52 0.11 3.90
N LEU A 244 15.75 -1.15 3.51
CA LEU A 244 15.07 -2.31 4.08
C LEU A 244 15.41 -2.53 5.56
N LEU A 245 16.68 -2.36 5.95
CA LEU A 245 17.09 -2.45 7.35
C LEU A 245 16.42 -1.37 8.21
N ILE A 246 16.34 -0.13 7.71
CA ILE A 246 15.64 0.95 8.40
C ILE A 246 14.16 0.62 8.57
N LEU A 247 13.51 0.04 7.55
CA LEU A 247 12.11 -0.39 7.66
C LEU A 247 11.92 -1.48 8.73
N VAL A 248 12.81 -2.46 8.80
CA VAL A 248 12.78 -3.49 9.86
C VAL A 248 12.94 -2.87 11.24
N ILE A 249 13.92 -1.98 11.41
CA ILE A 249 14.13 -1.27 12.69
C ILE A 249 12.87 -0.45 13.05
N SER A 250 12.27 0.24 12.08
CA SER A 250 11.04 1.01 12.30
C SER A 250 9.90 0.14 12.81
N PHE A 251 9.73 -1.06 12.26
CA PHE A 251 8.70 -2.00 12.71
C PHE A 251 8.91 -2.44 14.15
N VAL A 252 10.15 -2.77 14.52
CA VAL A 252 10.50 -3.17 15.89
C VAL A 252 10.24 -2.03 16.87
N VAL A 253 10.65 -0.80 16.51
CA VAL A 253 10.45 0.39 17.33
C VAL A 253 8.96 0.70 17.53
N ILE A 254 8.15 0.70 16.46
CA ILE A 254 6.70 0.96 16.58
C ILE A 254 6.05 -0.12 17.45
N SER A 255 6.38 -1.39 17.22
CA SER A 255 5.81 -2.51 17.98
C SER A 255 6.17 -2.42 19.46
N TYR A 256 7.44 -2.14 19.76
CA TYR A 256 7.93 -1.97 21.13
C TYR A 256 7.27 -0.77 21.84
N GLY A 257 7.14 0.36 21.14
CA GLY A 257 6.45 1.55 21.66
C GLY A 257 4.97 1.26 21.96
N GLY A 258 4.30 0.49 21.10
CA GLY A 258 2.93 0.05 21.31
C GLY A 258 2.75 -0.85 22.54
N VAL A 259 3.69 -1.79 22.76
CA VAL A 259 3.67 -2.66 23.96
C VAL A 259 3.84 -1.84 25.23
N ILE A 260 4.89 -1.00 25.31
CA ILE A 260 5.13 -0.15 26.49
C ILE A 260 3.93 0.73 26.81
N GLY A 261 3.33 1.32 25.79
CA GLY A 261 2.18 2.19 26.00
C GLY A 261 0.90 1.45 26.37
N SER A 262 0.84 0.14 26.14
CA SER A 262 -0.31 -0.72 26.53
C SER A 262 -0.18 -1.30 27.94
N GLU A 263 1.02 -1.29 28.51
CA GLU A 263 1.32 -1.77 29.88
C GLU A 263 1.09 -0.70 30.97
N VAL A 264 0.74 0.53 30.57
CA VAL A 264 0.42 1.67 31.46
C VAL A 264 -1.06 2.04 31.34
#